data_AF-A0A2Z6NYW1-F1
#
_entry.id   AF-A0A2Z6NYW1-F1
#
_cell.length_a   1.000
_cell.length_b   1.000
_cell.length_c   1.000
_cell.angle_alpha   90.00
_cell.angle_beta   90.00
_cell.angle_gamma   90.00
#
_symmetry.space_group_name_H-M   'P 1'
#
loop_
_entity.id
_entity.type
_entity.pdbx_description
1 polymer ?
#
loop_
_entity_poly.entity_id
_entity_poly.type
_entity_poly.pdbx_seq_one_letter_code
_entity_poly.pdbx_strand_id
1 'polypeptide(L)'
;MNQACILKWGWKLHLNLNELWSNVLRGKCWKQGDIFERCKPTDSTLWKTIVRLVPYLNNYCFWVIKDGRTVSACHQAWIAPGVVLADMNLDIPMNLN
;
A
#
# COMPACT_ATOMS: atom_id res chain seq x y z
N MET A 1 -17.10 -2.33 10.14
CA MET A 1 -16.47 -1.36 9.23
C MET A 1 -15.73 -2.13 8.14
N ASN A 2 -15.82 -1.71 6.89
CA ASN A 2 -15.26 -2.44 5.75
C ASN A 2 -13.72 -2.47 5.83
N GLN A 3 -13.13 -3.67 5.89
CA GLN A 3 -11.68 -3.86 6.02
C GLN A 3 -10.91 -3.30 4.82
N ALA A 4 -11.45 -3.39 3.60
CA ALA A 4 -10.83 -2.83 2.40
C ALA A 4 -10.75 -1.30 2.46
N CYS A 5 -11.78 -0.63 2.99
CA CYS A 5 -11.77 0.83 3.18
C CYS A 5 -10.71 1.26 4.20
N ILE A 6 -10.55 0.50 5.29
CA ILE A 6 -9.53 0.75 6.31
C ILE A 6 -8.13 0.52 5.73
N LEU A 7 -7.96 -0.54 4.93
CA LEU A 7 -6.70 -0.86 4.26
C LEU A 7 -6.30 0.25 3.28
N LYS A 8 -7.25 0.77 2.48
CA LYS A 8 -7.03 1.93 1.60
C LYS A 8 -6.58 3.18 2.39
N TRP A 9 -7.12 3.38 3.58
CA TRP A 9 -6.65 4.45 4.47
C TRP A 9 -5.26 4.17 5.07
N GLY A 10 -4.98 2.93 5.47
CA GLY A 10 -3.65 2.49 5.89
C GLY A 10 -2.59 2.72 4.81
N TRP A 11 -2.95 2.51 3.55
CA TRP A 11 -2.11 2.83 2.40
C TRP A 11 -1.82 4.33 2.26
N LYS A 12 -2.84 5.18 2.43
CA LYS A 12 -2.65 6.64 2.40
C LYS A 12 -1.72 7.13 3.51
N LEU A 13 -1.77 6.50 4.68
CA LEU A 13 -0.84 6.75 5.78
C LEU A 13 0.58 6.33 5.41
N HIS A 14 0.73 5.16 4.78
CA HIS A 14 2.03 4.65 4.31
C HIS A 14 2.68 5.54 3.25
N LEU A 15 1.88 6.05 2.29
CA LEU A 15 2.33 7.00 1.27
C LEU A 15 2.65 8.41 1.80
N ASN A 16 2.52 8.63 3.12
CA ASN A 16 2.83 9.88 3.79
C ASN A 16 2.06 11.09 3.22
N LEU A 17 0.83 10.86 2.72
CA LEU A 17 -0.01 11.91 2.12
C LEU A 17 -0.43 12.93 3.18
N ASN A 18 -0.29 14.22 2.87
CA ASN A 18 -0.62 15.34 3.76
C ASN A 18 -2.12 15.65 3.83
N GLU A 19 -2.96 14.61 3.87
CA GLU A 19 -4.39 14.75 4.15
C GLU A 19 -4.64 14.98 5.64
N LEU A 20 -5.68 15.75 5.98
CA LEU A 20 -6.04 16.10 7.36
C LEU A 20 -6.08 14.87 8.28
N TRP A 21 -6.78 13.81 7.87
CA TRP A 21 -6.91 12.59 8.65
C TRP A 21 -5.59 11.82 8.79
N SER A 22 -4.75 11.84 7.76
CA SER A 22 -3.40 11.26 7.82
C SER A 22 -2.51 12.01 8.81
N ASN A 23 -2.65 13.33 8.92
CA ASN A 23 -1.91 14.14 9.88
C ASN A 23 -2.42 13.92 11.32
N VAL A 24 -3.74 13.84 11.52
CA VAL A 24 -4.35 13.55 12.83
C VAL A 24 -3.94 12.17 13.34
N LEU A 25 -4.01 11.15 12.48
CA LEU A 25 -3.62 9.79 12.85
C LEU A 25 -2.12 9.68 13.10
N ARG A 26 -1.29 10.38 12.31
CA ARG A 26 0.15 10.49 12.60
C ARG A 26 0.39 11.14 13.96
N GLY A 27 -0.17 12.32 14.22
CA GLY A 27 0.02 13.00 15.51
C GLY A 27 -0.44 12.19 16.72
N LYS A 28 -1.51 11.38 16.57
CA LYS A 28 -2.08 10.60 17.67
C LYS A 28 -1.42 9.23 17.86
N CYS A 29 -1.09 8.54 16.78
CA CYS A 29 -0.74 7.13 16.81
C CYS A 29 0.67 6.83 16.29
N TRP A 30 1.29 7.74 15.54
CA TRP A 30 2.67 7.58 15.06
C TRP A 30 3.66 7.99 16.15
N LYS A 31 4.54 7.07 16.52
CA LYS A 31 5.71 7.36 17.36
C LYS A 31 6.95 6.96 16.57
N GLN A 32 8.00 7.77 16.66
CA GLN A 32 9.26 7.55 15.93
C GLN A 32 9.69 6.07 15.95
N GLY A 33 9.90 5.50 14.76
CA GLY A 33 10.25 4.09 14.57
C GLY A 33 9.07 3.25 14.10
N ASP A 34 9.10 2.90 12.82
CA ASP A 34 8.18 2.06 12.03
C ASP A 34 6.66 2.22 12.26
N ILE A 35 5.95 2.47 11.16
CA ILE A 35 4.55 2.93 11.11
C ILE A 35 3.59 1.95 11.79
N PHE A 36 3.98 0.68 11.87
CA PHE A 36 3.06 -0.43 12.10
C PHE A 36 3.49 -1.41 13.20
N GLU A 37 4.63 -1.21 13.85
CA GLU A 37 5.15 -2.20 14.80
C GLU A 37 4.58 -2.11 16.22
N ARG A 38 3.98 -0.97 16.63
CA ARG A 38 3.67 -0.75 18.06
C ARG A 38 2.28 -0.18 18.30
N CYS A 39 1.29 -1.06 18.45
CA CYS A 39 0.00 -0.70 19.00
C CYS A 39 0.01 -0.81 20.53
N LYS A 40 -0.43 0.23 21.24
CA LYS A 40 -0.63 0.21 22.69
C LYS A 40 -2.05 -0.27 23.04
N PRO A 41 -2.27 -0.80 24.27
CA PRO A 41 -3.59 -1.15 24.75
C PRO A 41 -4.55 0.04 24.79
N THR A 42 -4.03 1.24 25.00
CA THR A 42 -4.78 2.52 25.06
C THR A 42 -5.12 3.11 23.68
N ASP A 43 -4.59 2.53 22.60
CA ASP A 43 -4.83 3.08 21.26
C ASP A 43 -6.26 2.79 20.77
N SER A 44 -6.72 3.65 19.86
CA SER A 44 -8.05 3.53 19.28
C SER A 44 -8.24 2.17 18.59
N THR A 45 -9.47 1.66 18.64
CA THR A 45 -9.87 0.45 17.91
C THR A 45 -9.62 0.55 16.41
N LEU A 46 -9.71 1.76 15.85
CA LEU A 46 -9.33 2.04 14.46
C LEU A 46 -7.84 1.77 14.22
N TRP A 47 -6.94 2.31 15.05
CA TRP A 47 -5.50 2.11 14.92
C TRP A 47 -5.11 0.63 15.06
N LYS A 48 -5.68 -0.07 16.05
CA LYS A 48 -5.53 -1.52 16.21
C LYS A 48 -5.90 -2.28 14.94
N THR A 49 -6.99 -1.87 14.30
CA THR A 49 -7.47 -2.50 13.07
C THR A 49 -6.55 -2.19 11.89
N ILE A 50 -6.06 -0.96 11.76
CA ILE A 50 -5.08 -0.57 10.73
C ILE A 50 -3.81 -1.40 10.90
N VAL A 51 -3.19 -1.42 12.09
CA VAL A 51 -1.97 -2.19 12.38
C VAL A 51 -2.16 -3.67 12.05
N ARG A 52 -3.30 -4.27 12.43
CA ARG A 52 -3.63 -5.67 12.08
C ARG A 52 -3.75 -5.91 10.58
N LEU A 53 -4.22 -4.92 9.82
CA LEU A 53 -4.47 -5.03 8.38
C LEU A 53 -3.22 -4.75 7.55
N VAL A 54 -2.19 -4.11 8.11
CA VAL A 54 -0.98 -3.74 7.38
C VAL A 54 -0.22 -4.89 6.73
N PRO A 55 -0.04 -6.06 7.36
CA PRO A 55 0.61 -7.18 6.70
C PRO A 55 -0.08 -7.57 5.38
N TYR A 56 -1.40 -7.34 5.30
CA TYR A 56 -2.17 -7.56 4.07
C TYR A 56 -1.95 -6.47 3.01
N LEU A 57 -1.49 -5.26 3.38
CA LEU A 57 -1.03 -4.28 2.38
C LEU A 57 0.10 -4.88 1.55
N ASN A 58 1.09 -5.54 2.17
CA ASN A 58 2.19 -6.14 1.42
C ASN A 58 1.73 -7.29 0.50
N ASN A 59 0.65 -7.99 0.88
CA ASN A 59 0.11 -9.10 0.09
C ASN A 59 -0.81 -8.65 -1.06
N TYR A 60 -1.46 -7.48 -0.93
CA TYR A 60 -2.44 -7.00 -1.91
C TYR A 60 -2.00 -5.75 -2.67
N CYS A 61 -1.00 -5.02 -2.18
CA CYS A 61 -0.34 -3.97 -2.94
C CYS A 61 0.77 -4.60 -3.78
N PHE A 62 0.42 -5.01 -5.00
CA PHE A 62 1.41 -5.43 -5.99
C PHE A 62 2.40 -4.29 -6.32
N TRP A 63 1.99 -3.02 -6.15
CA TRP A 63 2.81 -1.85 -6.50
C TRP A 63 2.72 -0.72 -5.47
N VAL A 64 3.87 -0.31 -4.93
CA VAL A 64 4.16 1.11 -4.70
C VAL A 64 4.85 1.58 -5.98
N ILE A 65 4.18 2.36 -6.83
CA ILE A 65 4.88 3.04 -7.93
C ILE A 65 5.82 4.05 -7.25
N LYS A 66 7.11 3.71 -7.18
CA LYS A 66 8.17 4.58 -6.66
C LYS A 66 8.64 5.51 -7.78
N ASP A 67 9.94 5.69 -7.93
CA ASP A 67 10.57 6.59 -8.89
C ASP A 67 10.53 6.11 -10.35
N GLY A 68 9.91 4.96 -10.64
CA GLY A 68 9.85 4.35 -11.97
C GLY A 68 11.21 3.84 -12.50
N ARG A 69 12.31 4.09 -11.79
CA ARG A 69 13.67 3.66 -12.16
C ARG A 69 14.03 2.31 -11.57
N THR A 70 13.47 2.02 -10.39
CA THR A 70 13.73 0.79 -9.64
C THR A 70 12.72 -0.32 -9.92
N VAL A 71 11.71 -0.03 -10.73
CA VAL A 71 10.54 -0.88 -10.94
C VAL A 71 10.62 -1.52 -12.32
N SER A 72 10.79 -2.85 -12.36
CA SER A 72 10.74 -3.60 -13.63
C SER A 72 9.28 -3.86 -14.00
N ALA A 73 8.69 -2.89 -14.71
CA ALA A 73 7.31 -2.95 -15.16
C ALA A 73 7.04 -4.30 -15.82
N CYS A 74 7.78 -4.71 -16.84
CA CYS A 74 7.42 -5.91 -17.59
C CYS A 74 7.58 -7.24 -16.83
N HIS A 75 8.38 -7.30 -15.75
CA HIS A 75 8.76 -8.57 -15.11
C HIS A 75 8.14 -8.79 -13.72
N GLN A 76 7.32 -7.84 -13.25
CA GLN A 76 6.61 -7.95 -11.98
C GLN A 76 5.13 -8.26 -12.23
N ALA A 77 4.47 -8.85 -11.22
CA ALA A 77 3.07 -9.24 -11.31
C ALA A 77 2.13 -8.02 -11.32
N TRP A 78 1.28 -7.89 -12.34
CA TRP A 78 0.37 -6.73 -12.50
C TRP A 78 -1.06 -7.01 -12.06
N ILE A 79 -1.61 -8.13 -12.52
CA ILE A 79 -3.04 -8.41 -12.41
C ILE A 79 -3.32 -9.35 -11.23
N ALA A 80 -2.51 -10.39 -11.10
CA ALA A 80 -2.58 -11.37 -10.04
C ALA A 80 -1.18 -11.93 -9.76
N PRO A 81 -0.97 -12.62 -8.62
CA PRO A 81 0.32 -13.25 -8.35
C PRO A 81 0.74 -14.17 -9.51
N GLY A 82 1.97 -14.01 -9.99
CA GLY A 82 2.50 -14.78 -11.13
C GLY A 82 2.04 -14.31 -12.51
N VAL A 83 1.17 -13.30 -12.60
CA VAL A 83 0.67 -12.76 -13.87
C VAL A 83 1.50 -11.54 -14.25
N VAL A 84 2.48 -11.76 -15.11
CA VAL A 84 3.51 -10.79 -15.53
C VAL A 84 3.22 -10.31 -16.96
N LEU A 85 3.40 -9.01 -17.25
CA LEU A 85 3.09 -8.45 -18.57
C LEU A 85 3.97 -9.03 -19.68
N ALA A 86 5.25 -9.31 -19.41
CA ALA A 86 6.15 -9.94 -20.39
C ALA A 86 5.68 -11.34 -20.80
N ASP A 87 4.95 -12.04 -19.92
CA ASP A 87 4.42 -13.38 -20.20
C ASP A 87 3.04 -13.32 -20.88
N MET A 88 2.45 -12.14 -20.96
CA MET A 88 1.22 -11.93 -21.73
C MET A 88 1.59 -11.68 -23.18
N ASN A 89 1.05 -12.49 -24.09
CA ASN A 89 1.15 -12.29 -25.53
C ASN A 89 0.31 -11.07 -25.96
N LEU A 90 0.71 -9.88 -25.52
CA LEU A 90 0.03 -8.62 -25.80
C LEU A 90 0.40 -8.17 -27.21
N ASP A 91 -0.61 -8.05 -28.08
CA ASP A 91 -0.48 -7.35 -29.36
C ASP A 91 -0.33 -5.85 -29.06
N ILE A 92 0.91 -5.40 -28.87
CA ILE A 92 1.22 -3.98 -28.69
C ILE A 92 1.10 -3.30 -30.06
N PRO A 93 0.18 -2.34 -30.23
CA PRO A 93 0.03 -1.63 -31.50
C PRO A 93 1.33 -0.90 -31.89
N MET A 94 1.72 -1.00 -33.16
CA MET A 94 3.01 -0.48 -33.67
C MET A 94 3.26 1.01 -33.44
N ASN A 95 2.22 1.79 -33.13
CA ASN A 95 2.33 3.23 -32.84
C ASN A 95 2.80 3.55 -31.41
N LEU A 96 3.05 2.53 -30.58
CA LEU A 96 3.52 2.65 -29.20
C LEU A 96 4.92 2.07 -28.97
N ASN A 97 5.64 1.69 -30.04
CA ASN A 97 7.02 1.20 -30.01
C ASN A 97 8.04 2.34 -30.11
#